data_AF-A0A9Q1B9R5-F1
#
_entry.id   AF-A0A9Q1B9R5-F1
#
_cell.length_a   1.000
_cell.length_b   1.000
_cell.length_c   1.000
_cell.angle_alpha   90.00
_cell.angle_beta   90.00
_cell.angle_gamma   90.00
#
_symmetry.space_group_name_H-M   'P 1'
#
loop_
_entity.id
_entity.type
_entity.pdbx_description
1 polymer ?
#
loop_
_entity_poly.entity_id
_entity_poly.type
_entity_poly.pdbx_seq_one_letter_code
_entity_poly.pdbx_strand_id
1 'polypeptide(L)'
;MAAPKGNQDNYDSSMTLSLAAKLELSWWESNLPSSFKLYLTDGPHVFIQTNSCLDGWCAVTFTPYRKVSGKWDVNDKSMRINVLEMRAILMGLTALCL
;
A
#
# COMPACT_ATOMS: atom_id res chain seq x y z
N MET A 1 11.03 -5.38 -3.82
CA MET A 1 11.57 -6.66 -4.33
C MET A 1 13.08 -6.48 -4.41
N ALA A 2 13.86 -7.15 -3.56
CA ALA A 2 15.30 -6.96 -3.52
C ALA A 2 15.97 -7.93 -4.51
N ALA A 3 16.97 -7.45 -5.25
CA ALA A 3 17.80 -8.30 -6.10
C ALA A 3 18.49 -9.39 -5.24
N PRO A 4 18.63 -10.63 -5.74
CA PRO A 4 19.33 -11.69 -5.03
C PRO A 4 20.77 -11.25 -4.74
N LYS A 5 21.26 -11.49 -3.51
CA LYS A 5 22.65 -11.19 -3.12
C LYS A 5 23.60 -11.90 -4.10
N GLY A 6 24.18 -11.12 -5.02
CA GLY A 6 25.07 -11.61 -6.08
C GLY A 6 24.89 -10.88 -7.42
N ASN A 7 23.71 -10.34 -7.71
CA ASN A 7 23.37 -9.84 -9.05
C ASN A 7 23.26 -8.30 -9.16
N GLN A 8 24.04 -7.52 -8.41
CA GLN A 8 24.20 -6.03 -8.54
C GLN A 8 23.01 -5.30 -9.20
N ASP A 9 21.80 -5.38 -8.64
CA ASP A 9 20.57 -4.75 -9.15
C ASP A 9 20.17 -5.08 -10.61
N ASN A 10 20.73 -6.14 -11.20
CA ASN A 10 20.37 -6.67 -12.51
C ASN A 10 19.19 -7.65 -12.37
N TYR A 11 17.98 -7.13 -12.52
CA TYR A 11 16.74 -7.92 -12.48
C TYR A 11 16.55 -8.85 -13.70
N ASP A 12 17.29 -8.63 -14.79
CA ASP A 12 17.22 -9.44 -16.01
C ASP A 12 18.16 -10.66 -15.97
N SER A 13 18.99 -10.74 -14.93
CA SER A 13 19.90 -11.88 -14.73
C SER A 13 19.14 -13.15 -14.36
N SER A 14 19.59 -14.30 -14.87
CA SER A 14 19.01 -15.59 -14.53
C SER A 14 19.23 -15.89 -13.04
N MET A 15 18.15 -16.20 -12.32
CA MET A 15 18.17 -16.59 -10.92
C MET A 15 17.83 -18.08 -10.78
N THR A 16 18.63 -18.80 -10.00
CA THR A 16 18.29 -20.17 -9.59
C THR A 16 17.58 -20.15 -8.24
N LEU A 17 16.36 -20.67 -8.18
CA LEU A 17 15.61 -20.81 -6.93
C LEU A 17 16.05 -22.07 -6.17
N SER A 18 16.19 -21.94 -4.85
CA SER A 18 16.38 -23.09 -3.96
C SER A 18 15.14 -23.99 -3.96
N LEU A 19 15.32 -25.25 -3.57
CA LEU A 19 14.20 -26.19 -3.45
C LEU A 19 13.12 -25.66 -2.49
N ALA A 20 13.53 -25.09 -1.35
CA ALA A 20 12.60 -24.49 -0.39
C ALA A 20 11.79 -23.34 -1.00
N ALA A 21 12.44 -22.44 -1.76
CA ALA A 21 11.74 -21.35 -2.43
C ALA A 21 10.73 -21.84 -3.48
N LYS A 22 11.06 -22.92 -4.20
CA LYS A 22 10.11 -23.55 -5.13
C LYS A 22 8.91 -24.16 -4.41
N LEU A 23 9.13 -24.85 -3.29
CA LEU A 23 8.06 -25.44 -2.48
C LEU A 23 7.11 -24.38 -1.93
N GLU A 24 7.64 -23.26 -1.42
CA GLU A 24 6.84 -22.12 -0.99
C GLU A 24 6.00 -21.54 -2.13
N LEU A 25 6.60 -21.31 -3.31
CA LEU A 25 5.87 -20.81 -4.47
C LEU A 25 4.75 -21.76 -4.91
N SER A 26 5.02 -23.07 -4.94
CA SER A 26 3.99 -24.08 -5.26
C SER A 26 2.87 -24.11 -4.22
N TRP A 27 3.18 -23.88 -2.94
CA TRP A 27 2.16 -23.74 -1.91
C TRP A 27 1.28 -22.51 -2.17
N TRP A 28 1.88 -21.35 -2.44
CA TRP A 28 1.13 -20.14 -2.76
C TRP A 28 0.28 -20.29 -4.02
N GLU A 29 0.82 -20.88 -5.09
CA GLU A 29 0.07 -21.15 -6.33
C GLU A 29 -1.16 -22.02 -6.09
N SER A 30 -1.03 -23.04 -5.23
CA SER A 30 -2.13 -23.95 -4.90
C SER A 30 -3.19 -23.32 -3.99
N ASN A 31 -2.80 -22.37 -3.13
CA ASN A 31 -3.68 -21.82 -2.09
C ASN A 31 -4.19 -20.41 -2.41
N LEU A 32 -3.54 -19.64 -3.28
CA LEU A 32 -3.98 -18.29 -3.68
C LEU A 32 -5.41 -18.24 -4.23
N PRO A 33 -5.84 -19.18 -5.11
CA PRO A 33 -7.19 -19.13 -5.67
C PRO A 33 -8.31 -19.29 -4.64
N SER A 34 -8.05 -20.02 -3.56
CA SER A 34 -9.01 -20.29 -2.49
C SER A 34 -8.78 -19.44 -1.23
N SER A 35 -7.61 -18.82 -1.11
CA SER A 35 -7.24 -17.91 -0.03
C SER A 35 -7.78 -16.50 -0.29
N PHE A 36 -9.10 -16.38 -0.39
CA PHE A 36 -9.77 -15.10 -0.29
C PHE A 36 -10.71 -15.13 0.91
N LYS A 37 -10.67 -14.07 1.72
CA LYS A 37 -11.73 -13.83 2.70
C LYS A 37 -12.80 -13.03 1.99
N LEU A 38 -13.95 -13.65 1.75
CA LEU A 38 -15.11 -13.02 1.17
C LEU A 38 -15.70 -12.01 2.17
N TYR A 39 -15.17 -10.79 2.19
CA TYR A 39 -15.81 -9.65 2.84
C TYR A 39 -16.85 -9.08 1.87
N LEU A 40 -17.88 -9.85 1.52
CA LEU A 40 -19.05 -9.29 0.82
C LEU A 40 -19.94 -8.60 1.86
N THR A 41 -19.53 -7.40 2.26
CA THR A 41 -20.48 -6.31 2.50
C THR A 41 -20.85 -5.70 1.14
N ASP A 42 -21.98 -5.00 1.08
CA ASP A 42 -22.27 -4.10 -0.04
C ASP A 42 -21.03 -3.25 -0.39
N GLY A 43 -20.86 -2.91 -1.67
CA GLY A 43 -19.73 -2.11 -2.14
C GLY A 43 -19.54 -0.85 -1.27
N PRO A 44 -18.30 -0.34 -1.14
CA PRO A 44 -18.04 0.77 -0.24
C PRO A 44 -18.90 1.98 -0.62
N HIS A 45 -19.65 2.51 0.35
CA HIS A 45 -20.51 3.68 0.18
C HIS A 45 -19.73 4.94 -0.22
N VAL A 46 -18.44 5.00 0.14
CA VAL A 46 -17.56 6.12 -0.12
C VAL A 46 -16.19 5.62 -0.59
N PHE A 47 -15.71 6.17 -1.70
CA PHE A 47 -14.34 6.00 -2.15
C PHE A 47 -13.52 7.23 -1.80
N ILE A 48 -12.40 7.02 -1.11
CA ILE A 48 -11.41 8.05 -0.80
C ILE A 48 -10.11 7.69 -1.52
N GLN A 49 -9.56 8.64 -2.27
CA GLN A 49 -8.18 8.59 -2.73
C GLN A 49 -7.32 9.47 -1.86
N THR A 50 -6.16 8.97 -1.45
CA THR A 50 -5.18 9.72 -0.67
C THR A 50 -3.86 9.80 -1.42
N ASN A 51 -3.11 10.87 -1.16
CA ASN A 51 -1.74 11.01 -1.61
C ASN A 51 -0.91 11.62 -0.49
N SER A 52 0.37 11.25 -0.44
CA SER A 52 1.33 11.70 0.55
C SER A 52 2.66 11.97 -0.11
N CYS A 53 3.32 13.04 0.32
CA CYS A 53 4.71 13.33 -0.01
C CYS A 53 5.45 13.79 1.26
N LEU A 54 6.74 14.12 1.16
CA LEU A 54 7.51 14.57 2.32
C LEU A 54 7.06 15.94 2.86
N ASP A 55 6.31 16.72 2.08
CA ASP A 55 5.85 18.05 2.48
C ASP A 55 4.42 18.10 3.02
N GLY A 56 3.59 17.11 2.69
CA GLY A 56 2.20 17.08 3.12
C GLY A 56 1.39 15.95 2.52
N TRP A 57 0.08 16.08 2.63
CA TRP A 57 -0.89 15.08 2.23
C TRP A 57 -2.16 15.69 1.65
N CYS A 58 -2.91 14.87 0.94
CA CYS A 58 -4.27 15.18 0.56
C CYS A 58 -5.16 13.94 0.51
N ALA A 59 -6.47 14.17 0.61
CA ALA A 59 -7.50 13.16 0.43
C ALA A 59 -8.67 13.75 -0.35
N VAL A 60 -9.32 12.93 -1.18
CA VAL A 60 -10.46 13.33 -2.02
C VAL A 60 -11.52 12.24 -2.08
N THR A 61 -12.79 12.62 -1.96
CA THR A 61 -13.94 11.81 -2.36
C THR A 61 -14.49 12.30 -3.68
N PHE A 62 -15.09 11.40 -4.47
CA PHE A 62 -15.67 11.75 -5.77
C PHE A 62 -17.16 12.04 -5.72
N THR A 63 -17.89 11.37 -4.81
CA THR A 63 -19.36 11.44 -4.75
C THR A 63 -19.83 11.36 -3.29
N PRO A 64 -20.23 12.49 -2.66
CA PRO A 64 -20.05 13.86 -3.13
C PRO A 64 -18.57 14.26 -3.20
N TYR A 65 -18.24 15.23 -4.05
CA TYR A 65 -16.88 15.75 -4.11
C TYR A 65 -16.52 16.49 -2.83
N ARG A 66 -15.49 16.02 -2.13
CA ARG A 66 -14.87 16.70 -0.99
C ARG A 66 -13.38 16.51 -1.06
N LYS A 67 -12.62 17.51 -0.60
CA LYS A 67 -11.16 17.46 -0.59
C LYS A 67 -10.64 18.07 0.69
N VAL A 68 -9.61 17.43 1.24
CA VAL A 68 -8.82 17.96 2.36
C VAL A 68 -7.34 17.81 2.02
N SER A 69 -6.52 18.71 2.54
CA SER A 69 -5.06 18.64 2.41
C SER A 69 -4.40 19.41 3.54
N GLY A 70 -3.19 19.00 3.90
CA GLY A 70 -2.41 19.65 4.94
C GLY A 70 -0.91 19.44 4.74
N LYS A 71 -0.12 20.23 5.47
CA LYS A 71 1.32 20.00 5.61
C LYS A 71 1.55 19.02 6.75
N TRP A 72 2.65 18.27 6.66
CA TRP A 72 3.15 17.52 7.80
C TRP A 72 3.71 18.46 8.86
N ASP A 73 3.45 18.15 10.12
CA ASP A 73 4.17 18.78 11.21
C ASP A 73 5.63 18.31 11.25
N VAL A 74 6.44 18.93 12.10
CA VAL A 74 7.88 18.67 12.18
C VAL A 74 8.18 17.22 12.58
N ASN A 75 7.33 16.60 13.41
CA ASN A 75 7.52 15.22 13.82
C ASN A 75 7.20 14.27 12.66
N ASP A 76 6.10 14.51 11.95
CA ASP A 76 5.65 13.69 10.83
C ASP A 76 6.63 13.76 9.65
N LYS A 77 7.22 14.91 9.35
CA LYS A 77 8.23 15.05 8.28
C LYS A 77 9.45 14.14 8.45
N SER A 78 9.75 13.72 9.67
CA SER A 78 10.86 12.80 9.96
C SER A 78 10.52 11.32 9.71
N MET A 79 9.25 10.99 9.49
CA MET A 79 8.79 9.63 9.30
C MET A 79 9.06 9.13 7.88
N ARG A 80 9.16 7.80 7.72
CA ARG A 80 9.28 7.17 6.40
C ARG A 80 8.00 7.36 5.60
N ILE A 81 8.12 7.41 4.27
CA ILE A 81 6.99 7.65 3.36
C ILE A 81 5.82 6.68 3.60
N ASN A 82 6.10 5.39 3.84
CA ASN A 82 5.05 4.41 4.13
C ASN A 82 4.23 4.76 5.40
N VAL A 83 4.87 5.39 6.41
CA VAL A 83 4.16 5.84 7.62
C VAL A 83 3.32 7.07 7.31
N LEU A 84 3.84 7.98 6.49
CA LEU A 84 3.12 9.18 6.03
C LEU A 84 1.92 8.82 5.16
N GLU A 85 2.02 7.80 4.30
CA GLU A 85 0.88 7.28 3.53
C GLU A 85 -0.22 6.74 4.45
N MET A 86 0.13 5.94 5.46
CA MET A 86 -0.85 5.44 6.44
C MET A 86 -1.47 6.58 7.26
N ARG A 87 -0.70 7.61 7.60
CA ARG A 87 -1.23 8.83 8.25
C ARG A 87 -2.19 9.58 7.35
N ALA A 88 -1.87 9.75 6.07
CA ALA A 88 -2.76 10.43 5.11
C ALA A 88 -4.10 9.69 4.97
N ILE A 89 -4.08 8.35 5.00
CA ILE A 89 -5.29 7.52 5.04
C ILE A 89 -6.13 7.84 6.29
N LEU A 90 -5.51 7.80 7.48
CA LEU A 90 -6.20 8.08 8.74
C LEU A 90 -6.81 9.50 8.74
N MET A 91 -6.02 10.51 8.39
CA MET A 91 -6.48 11.90 8.38
C MET A 91 -7.57 12.15 7.32
N GLY A 92 -7.46 11.52 6.14
CA GLY A 92 -8.49 11.57 5.10
C GLY A 92 -9.81 10.97 5.57
N LEU A 93 -9.76 9.81 6.22
CA LEU A 93 -10.93 9.17 6.83
C LEU A 93 -11.56 10.07 7.90
N THR A 94 -10.76 10.60 8.82
CA THR A 94 -11.24 11.48 9.90
C THR A 94 -11.86 12.77 9.38
N ALA A 95 -11.33 13.36 8.31
CA ALA A 95 -11.81 14.65 7.83
C ALA A 95 -12.99 14.54 6.85
N LEU A 96 -13.12 13.43 6.12
CA LEU A 96 -14.11 13.30 5.04
C LEU A 96 -15.29 12.38 5.40
N CYS A 97 -15.12 11.48 6.37
CA CYS A 97 -16.10 10.44 6.70
C CYS A 97 -16.53 10.38 8.16
N LEU A 98 -15.69 10.83 9.10
CA LEU A 98 -16.01 10.92 10.53
C LEU A 98 -16.28 12.38 10.93
#